data_AF-D3E271-F1
#
_entry.id   AF-D3E271-F1
#
_cell.length_a   1.000
_cell.length_b   1.000
_cell.length_c   1.000
_cell.angle_alpha   90.00
_cell.angle_beta   90.00
_cell.angle_gamma   90.00
#
_symmetry.space_group_name_H-M   'P 1'
#
loop_
_entity.id
_entity.type
_entity.pdbx_description
1 polymer ?
#
loop_
_entity_poly.entity_id
_entity_poly.type
_entity_poly.pdbx_seq_one_letter_code
_entity_poly.pdbx_strand_id
1 'polypeptide(L)'
;MTEYTICPACKRKNSIKEKYCLDCGQKLIEEKENEIIRDDKLEIPKDKIILLDLNYTLISNSWKIRHEELPQKILKRQYEDELVEKIKDNYVILITASPYKTSFDSLKHIEENTDLKISESYWNFGKRPPELKEYWLKKAVLPSHGDDSSKYLALESNKDTREMYARFGIEARPKSDFI
;
A
#
# COMPACT_ATOMS: atom_id res chain seq x y z
N MET A 1 -43.35 7.11 7.57
CA MET A 1 -43.41 5.76 7.00
C MET A 1 -42.25 4.97 7.60
N THR A 2 -42.50 3.79 8.15
CA THR A 2 -41.44 2.96 8.76
C THR A 2 -40.68 2.24 7.65
N GLU A 3 -39.39 2.53 7.50
CA GLU A 3 -38.53 1.86 6.53
C GLU A 3 -38.29 0.40 6.94
N TYR A 4 -38.38 -0.51 5.97
CA TYR A 4 -38.21 -1.94 6.18
C TYR A 4 -37.34 -2.55 5.08
N THR A 5 -36.62 -3.62 5.43
CA THR A 5 -35.88 -4.46 4.50
C THR A 5 -36.51 -5.85 4.44
N ILE A 6 -36.41 -6.51 3.29
CA ILE A 6 -36.96 -7.86 3.10
C ILE A 6 -35.80 -8.84 3.14
N CYS A 7 -35.89 -9.84 4.02
CA CYS A 7 -34.89 -10.89 4.10
C CYS A 7 -34.80 -11.64 2.76
N PRO A 8 -33.60 -11.77 2.16
CA PRO A 8 -33.47 -12.46 0.88
C PRO A 8 -33.80 -13.96 0.98
N ALA A 9 -33.56 -14.57 2.14
CA ALA A 9 -33.76 -15.99 2.39
C ALA A 9 -35.24 -16.36 2.67
N CYS A 10 -35.85 -15.78 3.69
CA CYS A 10 -37.22 -16.16 4.12
C CYS A 10 -38.31 -15.13 3.75
N LYS A 11 -37.96 -14.02 3.10
CA LYS A 11 -38.87 -12.95 2.67
C LYS A 11 -39.60 -12.21 3.80
N ARG A 12 -39.23 -12.43 5.06
CA ARG A 12 -39.77 -11.64 6.18
C ARG A 12 -39.39 -10.17 6.05
N LYS A 13 -40.33 -9.28 6.38
CA LYS A 13 -40.07 -7.85 6.58
C LYS A 13 -39.38 -7.63 7.93
N ASN A 14 -38.22 -6.99 7.90
CA ASN A 14 -37.45 -6.62 9.08
C ASN A 14 -37.29 -5.10 9.09
N SER A 15 -37.09 -4.52 10.28
CA SER A 15 -36.68 -3.12 10.39
C SER A 15 -35.30 -2.93 9.75
N ILE A 16 -35.06 -1.78 9.13
CA ILE A 16 -33.77 -1.48 8.49
C ILE A 16 -32.59 -1.41 9.49
N LYS A 17 -32.89 -1.29 10.80
CA LYS A 17 -31.89 -1.31 11.88
C LYS A 17 -31.38 -2.70 12.22
N GLU A 18 -32.09 -3.76 11.80
CA GLU A 18 -31.74 -5.13 12.14
C GLU A 18 -30.58 -5.63 11.27
N LYS A 19 -29.49 -6.05 11.92
CA LYS A 19 -28.33 -6.64 11.22
C LYS A 19 -28.62 -8.05 10.71
N TYR A 20 -29.55 -8.75 11.35
CA TYR A 20 -29.92 -10.13 11.05
C TYR A 20 -31.45 -10.26 10.99
N CYS A 21 -31.94 -11.21 10.21
CA CYS A 21 -33.36 -11.49 10.12
C CYS A 21 -33.87 -12.05 11.45
N LEU A 22 -34.91 -11.43 11.99
CA LEU A 22 -35.55 -11.82 13.25
C LEU A 22 -36.28 -13.19 13.19
N ASP A 23 -36.18 -13.89 12.07
CA ASP A 23 -36.83 -15.19 11.82
C ASP A 23 -35.81 -16.29 11.62
N CYS A 24 -35.02 -16.16 10.55
CA CYS A 24 -34.11 -17.20 10.12
C CYS A 24 -32.65 -16.90 10.46
N GLY A 25 -32.36 -15.76 11.08
CA GLY A 25 -31.01 -15.35 11.46
C GLY A 25 -30.10 -14.95 10.30
N GLN A 26 -30.58 -14.91 9.05
CA GLN A 26 -29.78 -14.48 7.90
C GLN A 26 -29.33 -13.02 8.05
N LYS A 27 -28.04 -12.74 7.84
CA LYS A 27 -27.51 -11.36 7.85
C LYS A 27 -28.20 -10.53 6.76
N LEU A 28 -28.75 -9.39 7.13
CA LEU A 28 -29.54 -8.51 6.25
C LEU A 28 -28.72 -7.36 5.67
N ILE A 29 -27.63 -7.02 6.35
CA ILE A 29 -26.73 -5.93 5.98
C ILE A 29 -25.38 -6.57 5.68
N GLU A 30 -24.96 -6.56 4.42
CA GLU A 30 -23.54 -6.69 4.12
C GLU A 30 -22.88 -5.47 4.75
N GLU A 31 -22.05 -5.70 5.77
CA GLU A 31 -21.09 -4.68 6.19
C GLU A 31 -20.21 -4.43 4.97
N LYS A 32 -20.56 -3.44 4.15
CA LYS A 32 -19.52 -2.66 3.50
C LYS A 32 -18.68 -2.19 4.66
N GLU A 33 -17.46 -2.72 4.76
CA GLU A 33 -16.43 -2.05 5.51
C GLU A 33 -16.50 -0.60 5.06
N ASN A 34 -17.06 0.25 5.92
CA ASN A 34 -17.07 1.66 5.67
C ASN A 34 -15.60 2.03 5.71
N GLU A 35 -14.96 2.09 4.53
CA GLU A 35 -13.84 2.99 4.33
C GLU A 35 -14.33 4.32 4.89
N ILE A 36 -13.81 4.69 6.06
CA ILE A 36 -13.95 6.02 6.56
C ILE A 36 -13.29 6.86 5.47
N ILE A 37 -14.10 7.47 4.61
CA ILE A 37 -13.64 8.53 3.73
C ILE A 37 -13.23 9.64 4.68
N ARG A 38 -11.95 9.62 5.07
CA ARG A 38 -11.31 10.74 5.75
C ARG A 38 -11.19 11.79 4.66
N ASP A 39 -12.02 12.82 4.75
CA ASP A 39 -11.95 13.98 3.84
C ASP A 39 -10.60 14.71 3.91
N ASP A 40 -9.79 14.41 4.94
CA ASP A 40 -8.43 14.91 5.06
C ASP A 40 -7.42 13.81 4.66
N LYS A 41 -7.01 13.81 3.39
CA LYS A 41 -5.79 13.12 2.97
C LYS A 41 -4.61 13.68 3.75
N LEU A 42 -3.78 12.80 4.31
CA LEU A 42 -2.61 13.21 5.07
C LEU A 42 -1.60 13.92 4.15
N GLU A 43 -0.85 14.86 4.72
CA GLU A 43 0.33 15.42 4.07
C GLU A 43 1.54 14.50 4.25
N ILE A 44 2.45 14.52 3.29
CA ILE A 44 3.75 13.85 3.39
C ILE A 44 4.81 14.93 3.70
N PRO A 45 5.44 14.90 4.88
CA PRO A 45 6.48 15.87 5.20
C PRO A 45 7.69 15.72 4.28
N LYS A 46 8.18 16.84 3.74
CA LYS A 46 9.24 16.87 2.71
C LYS A 46 10.64 16.56 3.25
N ASP A 47 10.83 16.66 4.56
CA ASP A 47 12.08 16.35 5.26
C ASP A 47 12.27 14.85 5.57
N LYS A 48 11.25 14.02 5.33
CA LYS A 48 11.29 12.57 5.58
C LYS A 48 12.05 11.83 4.49
N ILE A 49 12.74 10.77 4.89
CA ILE A 49 13.17 9.68 4.02
C ILE A 49 11.97 8.75 3.79
N ILE A 50 11.59 8.56 2.53
CA ILE A 50 10.46 7.71 2.14
C ILE A 50 10.94 6.29 1.88
N LEU A 51 10.43 5.34 2.66
CA LEU A 51 10.61 3.90 2.41
C LEU A 51 9.45 3.43 1.53
N LEU A 52 9.69 3.36 0.22
CA LEU A 52 8.65 3.16 -0.78
C LEU A 52 8.52 1.69 -1.17
N ASP A 53 7.31 1.15 -1.06
CA ASP A 53 6.94 -0.12 -1.70
C ASP A 53 6.60 0.08 -3.20
N LEU A 54 6.85 -0.94 -4.01
CA LEU A 54 6.63 -0.86 -5.46
C LEU A 54 5.22 -1.28 -5.88
N ASN A 55 4.90 -2.57 -5.71
CA ASN A 55 3.64 -3.12 -6.20
C ASN A 55 2.51 -2.77 -5.22
N TYR A 56 1.34 -2.41 -5.72
CA TYR A 56 0.16 -1.95 -4.96
C TYR A 56 0.34 -0.62 -4.21
N THR A 57 1.57 -0.09 -4.09
CA THR A 57 1.85 1.28 -3.66
C THR A 57 2.13 2.17 -4.86
N LEU A 58 3.38 2.24 -5.35
CA LEU A 58 3.75 3.13 -6.47
C LEU A 58 3.09 2.74 -7.81
N ILE A 59 2.94 1.45 -8.09
CA ILE A 59 2.29 0.97 -9.33
C ILE A 59 0.78 0.88 -9.11
N SER A 60 0.04 1.75 -9.81
CA SER A 60 -1.42 1.90 -9.66
C SER A 60 -2.21 0.72 -10.19
N ASN A 61 -1.75 0.12 -11.29
CA ASN A 61 -2.44 -0.97 -11.96
C ASN A 61 -1.94 -2.38 -11.57
N SER A 62 -1.26 -2.52 -10.43
CA SER A 62 -0.65 -3.79 -9.97
C SER A 62 -1.59 -4.99 -10.01
N TRP A 63 -2.85 -4.78 -9.61
CA TRP A 63 -3.88 -5.83 -9.67
C TRP A 63 -4.14 -6.29 -11.12
N LYS A 64 -4.25 -5.35 -12.07
CA LYS A 64 -4.58 -5.64 -13.47
C LYS A 64 -3.48 -6.47 -14.14
N ILE A 65 -2.21 -6.18 -13.84
CA ILE A 65 -1.06 -6.84 -14.46
C ILE A 65 -0.53 -8.06 -13.69
N ARG A 66 -1.19 -8.49 -12.60
CA ARG A 66 -0.65 -9.52 -11.69
C ARG A 66 -0.40 -10.89 -12.34
N HIS A 67 -1.13 -11.21 -13.41
CA HIS A 67 -1.04 -12.48 -14.14
C HIS A 67 -0.11 -12.43 -15.36
N GLU A 68 0.40 -11.25 -15.69
CA GLU A 68 1.33 -11.07 -16.81
C GLU A 68 2.70 -11.68 -16.48
N GLU A 69 3.49 -12.00 -17.50
CA GLU A 69 4.89 -12.37 -17.29
C GLU A 69 5.73 -11.16 -16.86
N LEU A 70 6.87 -11.39 -16.18
CA LEU A 70 7.66 -10.31 -15.58
C LEU A 70 8.02 -9.16 -16.55
N PRO A 71 8.54 -9.41 -17.78
CA PRO A 71 8.82 -8.33 -18.72
C PRO A 71 7.55 -7.55 -19.11
N GLN A 72 6.45 -8.26 -19.34
CA GLN A 72 5.16 -7.67 -19.70
C GLN A 72 4.55 -6.88 -18.55
N LYS A 73 4.76 -7.31 -17.30
CA LYS A 73 4.39 -6.52 -16.12
C LYS A 73 5.03 -5.15 -16.18
N ILE A 74 6.34 -5.08 -16.41
CA ILE A 74 7.10 -3.82 -16.40
C ILE A 74 6.57 -2.89 -17.49
N LEU A 75 6.47 -3.36 -18.73
CA LEU A 75 6.00 -2.56 -19.87
C LEU A 75 4.57 -2.02 -19.71
N LYS A 76 3.71 -2.74 -18.98
CA LYS A 76 2.31 -2.36 -18.76
C LYS A 76 2.11 -1.55 -17.49
N ARG A 77 3.17 -1.19 -16.73
CA ARG A 77 3.01 -0.44 -15.46
C ARG A 77 2.40 0.92 -15.71
N GLN A 78 1.49 1.28 -14.82
CA GLN A 78 1.02 2.64 -14.62
C GLN A 78 1.39 3.06 -13.19
N TYR A 79 1.65 4.33 -13.01
CA TYR A 79 2.10 4.89 -11.74
C TYR A 79 0.98 5.66 -11.05
N GLU A 80 1.13 5.87 -9.74
CA GLU A 80 0.26 6.75 -8.96
C GLU A 80 0.78 8.18 -9.05
N ASP A 81 0.32 8.95 -10.04
CA ASP A 81 0.84 10.29 -10.33
C ASP A 81 0.69 11.26 -9.15
N GLU A 82 -0.44 11.19 -8.42
CA GLU A 82 -0.65 12.02 -7.22
C GLU A 82 0.34 11.65 -6.10
N LEU A 83 0.67 10.37 -5.96
CA LEU A 83 1.66 9.93 -4.98
C LEU A 83 3.06 10.40 -5.38
N VAL A 84 3.40 10.27 -6.66
CA VAL A 84 4.67 10.76 -7.23
C VAL A 84 4.84 12.24 -6.91
N GLU A 85 3.83 13.07 -7.18
CA GLU A 85 3.88 14.51 -6.92
C GLU A 85 4.13 14.81 -5.43
N LYS A 86 3.50 14.06 -4.52
CA LYS A 86 3.69 14.25 -3.08
C LYS A 86 5.11 13.90 -2.62
N ILE A 87 5.78 12.92 -3.23
CA ILE A 87 7.07 12.40 -2.74
C ILE A 87 8.29 12.73 -3.60
N LYS A 88 8.15 13.34 -4.80
CA LYS A 88 9.27 13.55 -5.73
C LYS A 88 10.42 14.40 -5.19
N ASP A 89 10.14 15.26 -4.21
CA ASP A 89 11.14 16.12 -3.56
C ASP A 89 11.75 15.49 -2.29
N ASN A 90 11.26 14.33 -1.87
CA ASN A 90 11.82 13.60 -0.73
C ASN A 90 13.06 12.78 -1.16
N TYR A 91 13.82 12.32 -0.17
CA TYR A 91 14.78 11.26 -0.38
C TYR A 91 14.05 9.91 -0.40
N VAL A 92 14.05 9.21 -1.54
CA VAL A 92 13.20 8.02 -1.75
C VAL A 92 14.06 6.76 -1.84
N ILE A 93 13.83 5.83 -0.92
CA ILE A 93 14.44 4.50 -0.91
C ILE A 93 13.38 3.47 -1.32
N LEU A 94 13.56 2.87 -2.50
CA LEU A 94 12.70 1.80 -2.98
C LEU A 94 13.08 0.48 -2.29
N ILE A 95 12.17 -0.13 -1.52
CA ILE A 95 12.38 -1.46 -0.94
C ILE A 95 11.24 -2.35 -1.41
N THR A 96 11.53 -3.36 -2.25
CA THR A 96 10.48 -4.09 -2.96
C THR A 96 10.63 -5.61 -2.89
N ALA A 97 9.49 -6.29 -2.78
CA ALA A 97 9.39 -7.75 -2.93
C ALA A 97 9.56 -8.22 -4.39
N SER A 98 9.68 -7.31 -5.36
CA SER A 98 9.99 -7.64 -6.75
C SER A 98 11.40 -8.27 -6.88
N PRO A 99 11.59 -9.23 -7.80
CA PRO A 99 12.88 -9.91 -7.97
C PRO A 99 14.01 -8.97 -8.40
N TYR A 100 15.21 -9.14 -7.82
CA TYR A 100 16.40 -8.35 -8.17
C TYR A 100 16.74 -8.37 -9.67
N LYS A 101 16.50 -9.49 -10.37
CA LYS A 101 16.75 -9.59 -11.82
C LYS A 101 15.97 -8.57 -12.67
N THR A 102 14.93 -7.95 -12.12
CA THR A 102 14.11 -6.93 -12.79
C THR A 102 14.49 -5.50 -12.40
N SER A 103 15.54 -5.32 -11.61
CA SER A 103 15.89 -4.03 -11.01
C SER A 103 16.18 -2.96 -12.05
N PHE A 104 17.07 -3.26 -13.00
CA PHE A 104 17.48 -2.35 -14.06
C PHE A 104 16.28 -1.87 -14.88
N ASP A 105 15.53 -2.79 -15.47
CA ASP A 105 14.36 -2.45 -16.32
C ASP A 105 13.27 -1.71 -15.52
N SER A 106 13.08 -2.06 -14.24
CA SER A 106 12.09 -1.41 -13.40
C SER A 106 12.46 0.02 -13.05
N LEU A 107 13.72 0.29 -12.70
CA LEU A 107 14.21 1.64 -12.37
C LEU A 107 14.18 2.52 -13.60
N LYS A 108 14.67 2.01 -14.74
CA LYS A 108 14.60 2.71 -16.02
C LYS A 108 13.17 3.08 -16.39
N HIS A 109 12.23 2.15 -16.23
CA HIS A 109 10.82 2.43 -16.53
C HIS A 109 10.21 3.47 -15.59
N ILE A 110 10.60 3.52 -14.30
CA ILE A 110 10.15 4.58 -13.37
C ILE A 110 10.67 5.94 -13.84
N GLU A 111 11.97 6.02 -14.17
CA GLU A 111 12.62 7.25 -14.62
C GLU A 111 12.06 7.77 -15.96
N GLU A 112 11.74 6.87 -16.89
CA GLU A 112 11.19 7.25 -18.21
C GLU A 112 9.72 7.70 -18.16
N ASN A 113 8.97 7.36 -17.10
CA ASN A 113 7.52 7.55 -17.04
C ASN A 113 7.05 8.40 -15.85
N THR A 114 7.95 8.86 -14.98
CA THR A 114 7.62 9.67 -13.82
C THR A 114 8.73 10.66 -13.51
N ASP A 115 8.40 11.76 -12.83
CA ASP A 115 9.39 12.69 -12.28
C ASP A 115 10.03 12.20 -10.96
N LEU A 116 9.76 10.95 -10.57
CA LEU A 116 10.24 10.39 -9.30
C LEU A 116 11.68 9.89 -9.43
N LYS A 117 12.59 10.53 -8.70
CA LYS A 117 13.96 10.03 -8.54
C LYS A 117 14.06 9.02 -7.41
N ILE A 118 14.43 7.78 -7.73
CA ILE A 118 14.79 6.76 -6.74
C ILE A 118 16.24 6.97 -6.30
N SER A 119 16.44 7.33 -5.03
CA SER A 119 17.78 7.59 -4.46
C SER A 119 18.56 6.30 -4.20
N GLU A 120 17.87 5.28 -3.68
CA GLU A 120 18.42 3.95 -3.42
C GLU A 120 17.38 2.88 -3.72
N SER A 121 17.82 1.65 -4.05
CA SER A 121 16.89 0.54 -4.26
C SER A 121 17.39 -0.79 -3.71
N TYR A 122 16.47 -1.51 -3.05
CA TYR A 122 16.71 -2.79 -2.42
C TYR A 122 15.64 -3.80 -2.86
N TRP A 123 16.09 -4.96 -3.32
CA TRP A 123 15.25 -5.90 -4.06
C TRP A 123 15.16 -7.27 -3.38
N ASN A 124 14.20 -8.06 -3.83
CA ASN A 124 13.99 -9.39 -3.28
C ASN A 124 15.04 -10.40 -3.77
N PHE A 125 15.56 -11.16 -2.81
CA PHE A 125 16.51 -12.26 -2.99
C PHE A 125 15.95 -13.60 -2.49
N GLY A 126 14.62 -13.75 -2.46
CA GLY A 126 13.93 -15.01 -2.11
C GLY A 126 13.29 -15.02 -0.71
N LYS A 127 12.99 -13.86 -0.14
CA LYS A 127 12.33 -13.72 1.16
C LYS A 127 10.89 -13.24 1.04
N ARG A 128 10.09 -13.49 2.09
CA ARG A 128 8.76 -12.90 2.24
C ARG A 128 8.89 -11.38 2.47
N PRO A 129 7.88 -10.57 2.10
CA PRO A 129 8.00 -9.11 2.15
C PRO A 129 8.43 -8.55 3.52
N PRO A 130 7.81 -8.92 4.67
CA PRO A 130 8.23 -8.37 5.96
C PRO A 130 9.68 -8.73 6.32
N GLU A 131 10.08 -9.98 6.09
CA GLU A 131 11.45 -10.45 6.35
C GLU A 131 12.49 -9.76 5.45
N LEU A 132 12.15 -9.56 4.18
CA LEU A 132 13.00 -8.87 3.22
C LEU A 132 13.20 -7.41 3.61
N LYS A 133 12.12 -6.71 3.93
CA LYS A 133 12.16 -5.28 4.26
C LYS A 133 12.87 -5.07 5.58
N GLU A 134 12.63 -5.92 6.58
CA GLU A 134 13.36 -5.88 7.85
C GLU A 134 14.86 -6.14 7.65
N TYR A 135 15.22 -7.08 6.76
CA TYR A 135 16.61 -7.33 6.41
C TYR A 135 17.29 -6.08 5.84
N TRP A 136 16.71 -5.45 4.81
CA TRP A 136 17.31 -4.27 4.18
C TRP A 136 17.31 -3.05 5.10
N LEU A 137 16.28 -2.90 5.93
CA LEU A 137 16.22 -1.87 6.96
C LEU A 137 17.43 -1.98 7.91
N LYS A 138 17.68 -3.16 8.47
CA LYS A 138 18.79 -3.40 9.41
C LYS A 138 20.16 -3.39 8.76
N LYS A 139 20.27 -3.88 7.52
CA LYS A 139 21.57 -4.11 6.88
C LYS A 139 22.09 -2.93 6.08
N ALA A 140 21.21 -2.05 5.61
CA ALA A 140 21.61 -0.96 4.74
C ALA A 140 21.02 0.38 5.17
N VAL A 141 19.70 0.46 5.37
CA VAL A 141 19.03 1.76 5.59
C VAL A 141 19.44 2.39 6.93
N LEU A 142 19.22 1.72 8.06
CA LEU A 142 19.55 2.30 9.38
C LEU A 142 21.06 2.54 9.55
N PRO A 143 21.96 1.64 9.10
CA PRO A 143 23.40 1.91 9.12
C PRO A 143 23.84 3.15 8.31
N SER A 144 23.21 3.41 7.16
CA SER A 144 23.60 4.54 6.29
C SER A 144 22.94 5.86 6.68
N HIS A 145 21.71 5.83 7.20
CA HIS A 145 20.88 7.03 7.40
C HIS A 145 20.57 7.33 8.88
N GLY A 146 21.02 6.46 9.79
CA GLY A 146 20.79 6.55 11.23
C GLY A 146 19.55 5.78 11.69
N ASP A 147 19.47 5.52 12.99
CA ASP A 147 18.42 4.71 13.62
C ASP A 147 17.25 5.53 14.20
N ASP A 148 17.28 6.85 14.06
CA ASP A 148 16.18 7.73 14.42
C ASP A 148 14.96 7.48 13.52
N SER A 149 14.03 6.69 14.05
CA SER A 149 12.77 6.30 13.40
C SER A 149 11.93 7.49 12.93
N SER A 150 12.05 8.66 13.58
CA SER A 150 11.29 9.85 13.24
C SER A 150 11.71 10.46 11.90
N LYS A 151 12.83 10.05 11.30
CA LYS A 151 13.27 10.51 9.97
C LYS A 151 12.54 9.80 8.83
N TYR A 152 11.91 8.66 9.11
CA TYR A 152 11.37 7.79 8.08
C TYR A 152 9.84 7.88 8.00
N LEU A 153 9.31 7.67 6.80
CA LEU A 153 7.91 7.35 6.55
C LEU A 153 7.85 6.20 5.54
N ALA A 154 7.18 5.10 5.89
CA ALA A 154 7.01 3.96 5.00
C ALA A 154 5.66 4.01 4.28
N LEU A 155 5.70 3.94 2.94
CA LEU A 155 4.52 3.82 2.09
C LEU A 155 4.37 2.37 1.65
N GLU A 156 3.48 1.64 2.31
CA GLU A 156 3.47 0.18 2.29
C GLU A 156 2.04 -0.38 2.25
N SER A 157 1.76 -1.19 1.23
CA SER A 157 0.44 -1.78 1.00
C SER A 157 0.18 -3.00 1.89
N ASN A 158 1.21 -3.77 2.23
CA ASN A 158 1.11 -4.98 3.03
C ASN A 158 1.03 -4.68 4.54
N LYS A 159 -0.05 -5.13 5.18
CA LYS A 159 -0.30 -4.92 6.62
C LYS A 159 0.83 -5.47 7.50
N ASP A 160 1.28 -6.69 7.26
CA ASP A 160 2.32 -7.33 8.08
C ASP A 160 3.67 -6.61 7.97
N THR A 161 3.98 -6.06 6.78
CA THR A 161 5.16 -5.22 6.58
C THR A 161 5.02 -3.87 7.29
N ARG A 162 3.83 -3.27 7.33
CA ARG A 162 3.58 -2.07 8.15
C ARG A 162 3.75 -2.35 9.64
N GLU A 163 3.22 -3.47 10.13
CA GLU A 163 3.41 -3.91 11.52
C GLU A 163 4.89 -4.17 11.82
N MET A 164 5.65 -4.68 10.85
CA MET A 164 7.10 -4.80 10.96
C MET A 164 7.77 -3.43 11.16
N TYR A 165 7.50 -2.44 10.31
CA TYR A 165 8.05 -1.09 10.47
C TYR A 165 7.67 -0.46 11.82
N ALA A 166 6.44 -0.67 12.28
CA ALA A 166 5.96 -0.16 13.57
C ALA A 166 6.79 -0.70 14.76
N ARG A 167 7.35 -1.92 14.68
CA ARG A 167 8.26 -2.44 15.72
C ARG A 167 9.58 -1.66 15.83
N PHE A 168 9.95 -0.90 14.80
CA PHE A 168 11.10 0.01 14.80
C PHE A 168 10.69 1.45 15.14
N GLY A 169 9.44 1.71 15.50
CA GLY A 169 8.91 3.06 15.70
C GLY A 169 8.70 3.85 14.40
N ILE A 170 8.87 3.22 13.23
CA ILE A 170 8.69 3.87 11.93
C ILE A 170 7.21 3.92 11.60
N GLU A 171 6.69 5.11 11.31
CA GLU A 171 5.34 5.27 10.80
C GLU A 171 5.23 4.62 9.41
N ALA A 172 4.23 3.75 9.25
CA ALA A 172 3.97 3.03 8.00
C ALA A 172 2.48 3.11 7.65
N ARG A 173 2.18 3.53 6.42
CA ARG A 173 0.82 3.84 5.97
C ARG A 173 0.61 3.32 4.54
N PRO A 174 -0.60 2.86 4.18
CA PRO A 174 -0.93 2.63 2.77
C PRO A 174 -1.05 3.98 2.04
N LYS A 175 -0.92 3.97 0.70
CA LYS A 175 -1.08 5.19 -0.11
C LYS A 175 -2.46 5.84 0.03
N SER A 176 -3.50 5.05 0.33
CA SER A 176 -4.90 5.51 0.46
C SER A 176 -5.10 6.55 1.55
N ASP A 177 -4.17 6.62 2.51
CA ASP A 177 -4.19 7.63 3.57
C ASP A 177 -3.75 9.02 3.03
N PHE A 178 -3.10 9.08 1.86
CA PHE A 178 -2.55 10.30 1.25
C PHE A 178 -3.16 10.67 -0.10
N ILE A 179 -3.66 9.69 -0.88
CA ILE A 179 -4.27 9.83 -2.20
C ILE A 179 -5.51 8.95 -2.33
#